data_AF-A0A3N5UDG2-F1
#
_entry.id   AF-A0A3N5UDG2-F1
#
_cell.length_a   1.000
_cell.length_b   1.000
_cell.length_c   1.000
_cell.angle_alpha   90.00
_cell.angle_beta   90.00
_cell.angle_gamma   90.00
#
_symmetry.space_group_name_H-M   'P 1'
#
loop_
_entity.id
_entity.type
_entity.pdbx_description
1 polymer ?
#
loop_
_entity_poly.entity_id
_entity_poly.type
_entity_poly.pdbx_seq_one_letter_code
_entity_poly.pdbx_strand_id
1 'polypeptide(L)'
;ILEIVICGVVPALILISEKGRKNPVLLMTGIILAVLGACVTRWVMVLQVMAVPVLTFESWAMYYPSWQEVATTILPVAYGVILISLSYRYLPVFPQEQELNPEV
;
A
#
# COMPACT_ATOMS: atom_id res chain seq x y z
N ILE A 1 17.66 3.63 -5.16
CA ILE A 1 17.52 4.80 -6.06
C ILE A 1 16.40 4.58 -7.08
N LEU A 2 16.45 3.52 -7.90
CA LEU A 2 15.41 3.22 -8.89
C LEU A 2 13.98 3.17 -8.31
N GLU A 3 13.83 2.55 -7.14
CA GLU A 3 12.57 2.47 -6.38
C GLU A 3 12.00 3.85 -6.01
N ILE A 4 12.84 4.76 -5.49
CA ILE A 4 12.41 6.12 -5.08
C ILE A 4 11.92 6.92 -6.31
N VAL A 5 12.55 6.72 -7.45
CA VAL A 5 12.18 7.40 -8.69
C VAL A 5 10.86 6.85 -9.23
N ILE A 6 10.71 5.53 -9.32
CA ILE A 6 9.51 4.89 -9.89
C ILE A 6 8.31 5.00 -8.94
N CYS A 7 8.49 4.70 -7.66
CA CYS A 7 7.40 4.62 -6.69
C CYS A 7 7.19 5.91 -5.88
N GLY A 8 8.11 6.88 -6.00
CA GLY A 8 7.97 8.21 -5.38
C GLY A 8 7.62 9.29 -6.39
N VAL A 9 8.46 9.50 -7.40
CA VAL A 9 8.32 10.64 -8.32
C VAL A 9 7.17 10.45 -9.31
N VAL A 10 7.01 9.26 -9.91
CA VAL A 10 5.93 8.98 -10.87
C VAL A 10 4.53 9.18 -10.26
N PRO A 11 4.18 8.56 -9.12
CA PRO A 11 2.86 8.80 -8.53
C PRO A 11 2.67 10.25 -8.08
N ALA A 12 3.71 10.93 -7.59
CA ALA A 12 3.62 12.35 -7.26
C ALA A 12 3.26 13.21 -8.49
N LEU A 13 3.87 12.96 -9.64
CA LEU A 13 3.55 13.67 -10.89
C LEU A 13 2.10 13.41 -11.35
N ILE A 14 1.64 12.16 -11.23
CA ILE A 14 0.26 11.79 -11.58
C ILE A 14 -0.75 12.50 -10.67
N LEU A 15 -0.49 12.56 -9.36
CA LEU A 15 -1.39 13.13 -8.37
C LEU A 15 -1.39 14.67 -8.34
N ILE A 16 -0.26 15.31 -8.68
CA ILE A 16 -0.19 16.78 -8.80
C ILE A 16 -0.95 17.26 -10.04
N SER A 17 -0.86 16.52 -11.15
CA SER A 17 -1.53 16.87 -12.40
C SER A 17 -3.05 16.69 -12.30
N GLU A 18 -3.81 17.73 -12.66
CA GLU A 18 -5.28 17.62 -12.80
C GLU A 18 -5.70 16.56 -13.81
N LYS A 19 -4.95 16.42 -14.92
CA LYS A 19 -5.25 15.44 -15.96
C LYS A 19 -5.04 14.01 -15.46
N GLY A 20 -4.04 13.79 -14.61
CA GLY A 20 -3.77 12.50 -13.98
C GLY A 20 -4.87 12.11 -12.99
N ARG A 21 -5.28 13.05 -12.12
CA ARG A 21 -6.35 12.82 -11.14
C ARG A 21 -7.74 12.57 -11.76
N LYS A 22 -8.05 13.21 -12.89
CA LYS A 22 -9.35 13.04 -13.57
C LYS A 22 -9.47 11.72 -14.33
N ASN A 23 -8.36 11.06 -14.65
CA ASN A 23 -8.37 9.75 -15.29
C ASN A 23 -8.34 8.63 -14.23
N PRO A 24 -9.39 7.80 -14.12
CA PRO A 24 -9.50 6.79 -13.06
C PRO A 24 -8.38 5.74 -13.11
N VAL A 25 -7.91 5.38 -14.30
CA VAL A 25 -6.82 4.41 -14.47
C VAL A 25 -5.51 5.00 -13.98
N LEU A 26 -5.19 6.24 -14.39
CA LEU A 26 -3.97 6.91 -13.94
C LEU A 26 -4.00 7.13 -12.43
N LEU A 27 -5.13 7.59 -11.88
CA LEU A 27 -5.30 7.76 -10.45
C LEU A 27 -5.03 6.44 -9.68
N MET A 28 -5.63 5.33 -10.12
CA MET A 28 -5.40 4.04 -9.45
C MET A 28 -3.97 3.55 -9.58
N THR A 29 -3.36 3.65 -10.75
CA THR A 29 -1.94 3.28 -10.90
C THR A 29 -1.03 4.14 -10.02
N GLY A 30 -1.31 5.45 -9.89
CA GLY A 30 -0.60 6.34 -8.97
C GLY A 30 -0.74 5.93 -7.51
N ILE A 31 -1.95 5.57 -7.07
CA ILE A 31 -2.19 5.10 -5.70
C ILE A 31 -1.42 3.79 -5.44
N ILE A 32 -1.50 2.82 -6.35
CA ILE A 32 -0.80 1.53 -6.20
C ILE A 32 0.71 1.74 -6.12
N LEU A 33 1.28 2.55 -7.02
CA LEU A 33 2.71 2.86 -7.02
C LEU A 33 3.15 3.56 -5.74
N ALA A 34 2.36 4.49 -5.22
CA ALA A 34 2.66 5.18 -3.97
C ALA A 34 2.65 4.24 -2.76
N VAL A 35 1.65 3.33 -2.68
CA VAL A 35 1.57 2.33 -1.61
C VAL A 35 2.74 1.34 -1.69
N LEU A 36 3.04 0.83 -2.88
CA LEU A 36 4.21 -0.04 -3.07
C LEU A 36 5.51 0.69 -2.69
N GLY A 37 5.66 1.95 -3.09
CA GLY A 37 6.81 2.77 -2.70
C GLY A 37 6.96 2.90 -1.20
N ALA A 38 5.88 3.17 -0.48
CA ALA A 38 5.89 3.24 0.98
C ALA A 38 6.29 1.90 1.63
N CYS A 39 5.78 0.78 1.11
CA CYS A 39 6.13 -0.55 1.59
C CYS A 39 7.62 -0.88 1.37
N VAL A 40 8.14 -0.63 0.16
CA VAL A 40 9.54 -0.92 -0.14
C VAL A 40 10.48 0.05 0.60
N THR A 41 10.08 1.30 0.81
CA THR A 41 10.83 2.27 1.63
C THR A 41 10.98 1.77 3.07
N ARG A 42 9.90 1.22 3.66
CA ARG A 42 9.95 0.59 4.98
C ARG A 42 10.81 -0.67 4.97
N TRP A 43 10.71 -1.50 3.95
CA TRP A 43 11.51 -2.72 3.79
C TRP A 43 13.01 -2.43 3.73
N VAL A 44 13.41 -1.46 2.90
CA VAL A 44 14.80 -1.03 2.73
C VAL A 44 15.40 -0.53 4.04
N MET A 45 14.69 0.36 4.74
CA MET A 45 15.18 0.90 6.01
C MET A 45 15.37 -0.15 7.09
N VAL A 46 14.53 -1.19 7.13
CA VAL A 46 14.62 -2.23 8.15
C VAL A 46 15.63 -3.30 7.74
N LEU A 47 15.47 -3.91 6.57
CA LEU A 47 16.27 -5.08 6.20
C LEU A 47 17.70 -4.75 5.82
N GLN A 48 17.96 -3.63 5.13
CA GLN A 48 19.34 -3.31 4.77
C GLN A 48 20.17 -2.98 6.01
N VAL A 49 19.59 -2.29 6.98
CA VAL A 49 20.28 -1.96 8.24
C VAL A 49 20.57 -3.23 9.04
N MET A 50 19.67 -4.21 9.04
CA MET A 50 19.87 -5.50 9.70
C MET A 50 20.82 -6.44 8.95
N ALA A 51 20.97 -6.27 7.63
CA ALA A 51 21.80 -7.12 6.79
C ALA A 51 23.28 -6.70 6.74
N VAL A 52 23.60 -5.46 7.15
CA VAL A 52 24.97 -4.94 7.18
C VAL A 52 25.79 -5.69 8.24
N PRO A 53 26.91 -6.34 7.87
CA PRO A 53 27.79 -7.01 8.82
C PRO A 53 28.48 -5.98 9.71
N VAL A 54 28.48 -6.22 11.02
CA VAL A 54 29.13 -5.34 12.00
C VAL A 54 30.57 -5.77 12.26
N LEU A 55 30.84 -7.08 12.14
CA LEU A 55 32.17 -7.65 12.30
C LEU A 55 32.83 -7.89 10.94
N THR A 56 34.15 -7.72 10.88
CA THR A 56 34.92 -7.79 9.62
C THR A 56 34.96 -9.17 8.97
N PHE A 57 34.54 -10.21 9.71
CA PHE A 57 34.50 -11.59 9.24
C PHE A 57 33.07 -12.08 8.93
N GLU A 58 32.06 -11.22 9.10
CA GLU A 58 30.68 -11.56 8.75
C GLU A 58 30.35 -11.20 7.30
N SER A 59 29.55 -12.05 6.67
CA SER A 59 29.00 -11.82 5.35
C SER A 59 27.60 -11.21 5.43
N TRP A 60 27.16 -10.58 4.35
CA TRP A 60 25.81 -10.05 4.23
C TRP A 60 24.74 -11.14 4.42
N ALA A 61 23.79 -10.88 5.31
CA ALA A 61 22.64 -11.77 5.52
C ALA A 61 21.54 -11.41 4.52
N MET A 62 21.30 -12.30 3.55
CA MET A 62 20.20 -12.15 2.60
C MET A 62 18.91 -12.71 3.20
N TYR A 63 17.88 -11.86 3.31
CA TYR A 63 16.56 -12.28 3.75
C TYR A 63 15.63 -12.48 2.54
N TYR A 64 14.98 -13.64 2.50
CA TYR A 64 13.92 -13.94 1.55
C TYR A 64 12.69 -14.40 2.35
N PRO A 65 11.55 -13.71 2.22
CA PRO A 65 10.38 -14.03 3.02
C PRO A 65 9.82 -15.41 2.65
N SER A 66 9.48 -16.17 3.67
CA SER A 66 8.69 -17.38 3.54
C SER A 66 7.26 -17.04 3.10
N TRP A 67 6.54 -18.02 2.55
CA TRP A 67 5.17 -17.82 2.10
C TRP A 67 4.23 -17.46 3.27
N GLN A 68 4.51 -17.92 4.49
CA GLN A 68 3.76 -17.58 5.69
C GLN A 68 3.91 -16.10 6.04
N GLU A 69 5.12 -15.54 5.93
CA GLU A 69 5.38 -14.12 6.17
C GLU A 69 4.68 -13.23 5.12
N VAL A 70 4.63 -13.69 3.87
CA VAL A 70 3.85 -13.01 2.82
C VAL A 70 2.36 -13.06 3.14
N ALA A 71 1.83 -14.22 3.55
CA ALA A 71 0.42 -14.38 3.88
C ALA A 71 0.00 -13.52 5.08
N THR A 72 0.82 -13.45 6.13
CA THR A 72 0.54 -12.62 7.31
C THR A 72 0.64 -11.12 7.00
N THR A 73 1.42 -10.72 5.99
CA THR A 73 1.46 -9.33 5.50
C THR A 73 0.17 -8.94 4.78
N ILE A 74 -0.46 -9.87 4.05
CA ILE A 74 -1.72 -9.62 3.31
C ILE A 74 -2.94 -9.66 4.25
N LEU A 75 -2.87 -10.44 5.32
CA LEU A 75 -4.00 -10.69 6.23
C LEU A 75 -4.66 -9.41 6.78
N PRO A 76 -3.93 -8.39 7.27
CA PRO A 76 -4.54 -7.14 7.73
C PRO A 76 -5.30 -6.39 6.63
N VAL A 77 -4.80 -6.43 5.39
CA VAL A 77 -5.47 -5.80 4.24
C VAL A 77 -6.76 -6.54 3.93
N ALA A 78 -6.72 -7.87 3.86
CA ALA A 78 -7.91 -8.70 3.65
C ALA A 78 -8.94 -8.47 4.77
N TYR A 79 -8.49 -8.41 6.02
CA TYR A 79 -9.35 -8.12 7.16
C TYR A 79 -9.99 -6.72 7.05
N GLY A 80 -9.22 -5.70 6.66
CA GLY A 80 -9.76 -4.35 6.39
C GLY A 80 -10.82 -4.35 5.30
N VAL A 81 -10.63 -5.09 4.21
CA VAL A 81 -11.63 -5.23 3.14
C VAL A 81 -12.89 -5.91 3.64
N ILE A 82 -12.76 -6.97 4.45
CA ILE A 82 -13.90 -7.66 5.06
C ILE A 82 -14.68 -6.69 5.96
N LEU A 83 -13.99 -5.92 6.80
CA LEU A 83 -14.63 -4.93 7.66
C LEU A 83 -15.37 -3.85 6.85
N ILE A 84 -14.74 -3.30 5.82
CA ILE A 84 -15.38 -2.31 4.93
C ILE A 84 -16.61 -2.93 4.26
N SER A 85 -16.53 -4.18 3.79
CA SER A 85 -17.66 -4.88 3.18
C SER A 85 -18.81 -5.11 4.16
N LEU A 86 -18.51 -5.44 5.42
CA LEU A 86 -19.53 -5.62 6.46
C LEU A 86 -20.14 -4.27 6.85
N SER A 87 -19.33 -3.22 6.98
CA SER A 87 -19.82 -1.85 7.23
C SER A 87 -20.75 -1.41 6.11
N TYR A 88 -20.39 -1.61 4.84
CA TYR A 88 -21.27 -1.30 3.71
C TYR A 88 -22.60 -2.09 3.74
N ARG A 89 -22.59 -3.33 4.25
CA ARG A 89 -23.79 -4.16 4.30
C ARG A 89 -24.72 -3.83 5.47
N TYR A 90 -24.17 -3.47 6.62
CA TYR A 90 -24.91 -3.41 7.88
C TYR A 90 -24.96 -2.04 8.54
N LEU A 91 -24.14 -1.08 8.11
CA LEU A 91 -24.08 0.27 8.67
C LEU A 91 -24.35 1.31 7.56
N PRO A 92 -24.97 2.44 7.90
CA PRO A 92 -25.05 3.57 6.98
C PRO A 92 -23.64 4.13 6.78
N VAL A 93 -23.12 4.04 5.57
CA VAL A 93 -21.78 4.54 5.20
C VAL A 93 -21.83 6.06 5.05
N PHE A 94 -22.97 6.59 4.58
CA PHE A 94 -23.22 8.02 4.53
C PHE A 94 -24.34 8.42 5.50
N PRO A 95 -24.23 9.56 6.20
CA PRO A 95 -25.26 10.02 7.13
C PRO A 95 -26.64 10.18 6.48
N GLN A 96 -26.69 10.54 5.19
CA GLN A 96 -27.93 10.77 4.44
C GLN A 96 -28.43 9.54 3.65
N GLU A 97 -27.80 8.37 3.79
CA GLU A 97 -28.21 7.18 3.01
C GLU A 97 -29.68 6.77 3.26
N GLN A 98 -30.17 6.91 4.49
CA GLN A 98 -31.56 6.60 4.83
C GLN A 98 -32.57 7.57 4.20
N GLU A 99 -32.18 8.82 3.96
CA GLU A 99 -33.03 9.84 3.33
C GLU A 99 -33.04 9.72 1.80
N LEU A 100 -31.90 9.32 1.23
CA LEU A 100 -31.68 9.20 -0.22
C LEU A 100 -32.09 7.84 -0.80
N ASN A 101 -32.24 6.81 0.04
CA ASN A 101 -32.65 5.47 -0.37
C ASN A 101 -33.90 4.99 0.41
N PRO A 102 -35.09 5.52 0.08
CA PRO A 102 -36.34 5.22 0.81
C PRO A 102 -36.88 3.80 0.58
N GLU A 103 -36.26 3.00 -0.29
CA GLU A 103 -36.72 1.66 -0.68
C GLU A 103 -36.06 0.51 0.11
N VAL A 104 -35.21 0.83 1.11
CA VAL A 104 -34.59 -0.14 2.04
C VAL A 104 -35.21 -0.03 3.44
#